data_AF-A0A967ZBP2-F1
#
_entry.id   AF-A0A967ZBP2-F1
#
_cell.length_a   1.000
_cell.length_b   1.000
_cell.length_c   1.000
_cell.angle_alpha   90.00
_cell.angle_beta   90.00
_cell.angle_gamma   90.00
#
_symmetry.space_group_name_H-M   'P 1'
#
loop_
_entity.id
_entity.type
_entity.pdbx_description
1 polymer ?
#
loop_
_entity_poly.entity_id
_entity_poly.type
_entity_poly.pdbx_seq_one_letter_code
_entity_poly.pdbx_strand_id
1 'polypeptide(L)'
;MLLLAIYCYAYARSRRVERQPRATWPERYAALRRAGWSLGLPAIIFGGIYAGTFTPTEAASGACVYALFVEMIVYRKLNFAG
;
A
#
# COMPACT_ATOMS: atom_id res chain seq x y z
N MET A 1 -12.50 -16.28 -1.37
CA MET A 1 -12.53 -15.44 -0.14
C MET A 1 -12.89 -16.22 1.12
N LEU A 2 -13.97 -17.02 1.12
CA LEU A 2 -14.38 -17.78 2.32
C LEU A 2 -13.32 -18.79 2.80
N LEU A 3 -12.73 -19.58 1.89
CA LEU A 3 -11.66 -20.53 2.24
C LEU A 3 -10.43 -19.85 2.86
N LEU A 4 -10.03 -18.69 2.32
CA LEU A 4 -8.92 -17.89 2.84
C LEU A 4 -9.23 -17.36 4.24
N ALA A 5 -10.45 -16.85 4.46
CA ALA A 5 -10.88 -16.37 5.76
C ALA A 5 -10.87 -17.48 6.82
N ILE A 6 -11.36 -18.68 6.45
CA ILE A 6 -11.33 -19.87 7.32
C ILE A 6 -9.89 -20.27 7.65
N TYR A 7 -9.01 -20.30 6.64
CA TYR A 7 -7.59 -20.61 6.83
C TYR A 7 -6.90 -19.60 7.76
N CYS A 8 -7.08 -18.29 7.53
CA CYS A 8 -6.52 -17.25 8.38
C CYS A 8 -7.03 -17.35 9.83
N TYR A 9 -8.31 -17.67 10.02
CA TYR A 9 -8.89 -17.87 11.35
C TYR A 9 -8.30 -19.10 12.06
N ALA A 10 -8.20 -20.25 11.36
CA ALA A 10 -7.60 -21.47 11.89
C ALA A 10 -6.10 -21.28 12.22
N TYR A 11 -5.38 -20.56 11.37
CA TYR A 11 -3.97 -20.20 11.58
C TYR A 11 -3.80 -19.29 12.80
N ALA A 12 -4.60 -18.22 12.91
CA ALA A 12 -4.53 -17.29 14.04
C ALA A 12 -4.86 -17.97 15.37
N ARG A 13 -5.84 -18.89 15.37
CA ARG A 13 -6.23 -19.65 16.55
C ARG A 13 -5.15 -20.67 16.97
N SER A 14 -4.55 -21.37 16.01
CA SER A 14 -3.53 -22.39 16.29
C SER A 14 -2.22 -21.78 16.83
N ARG A 15 -1.86 -20.56 16.39
CA ARG A 15 -0.64 -19.87 16.82
C ARG A 15 -0.82 -18.87 17.97
N ARG A 16 -2.02 -18.79 18.57
CA ARG A 16 -2.35 -17.82 19.65
C ARG A 16 -1.79 -16.43 19.40
N VAL A 17 -2.01 -15.90 18.20
CA VAL A 17 -1.46 -14.59 17.79
C VAL A 17 -1.91 -13.54 18.80
N GLU A 18 -0.95 -12.92 19.48
CA GLU A 18 -1.23 -11.87 20.45
C GLU A 18 -1.90 -10.68 19.76
N ARG A 19 -2.93 -10.13 20.42
CA ARG A 19 -3.63 -8.96 19.91
C ARG A 19 -2.74 -7.75 20.08
N GLN A 20 -2.40 -7.11 18.96
CA GLN A 20 -1.72 -5.82 18.96
C GLN A 20 -2.54 -4.81 19.80
N PRO A 21 -1.88 -3.98 20.63
CA PRO A 21 -2.56 -2.96 21.41
C PRO A 21 -3.28 -1.96 20.50
N ARG A 22 -4.36 -1.35 21.01
CA ARG A 22 -5.11 -0.35 20.25
C ARG A 22 -4.22 0.86 19.97
N ALA A 23 -3.99 1.15 18.69
CA ALA A 23 -3.25 2.32 18.28
C ALA A 23 -3.92 3.61 18.80
N THR A 24 -3.11 4.50 19.37
CA THR A 24 -3.54 5.79 19.90
C THR A 24 -3.80 6.79 18.75
N TRP A 25 -4.56 7.85 19.00
CA TRP A 25 -4.84 8.88 17.97
C TRP A 25 -3.58 9.51 17.36
N PRO A 26 -2.54 9.86 18.13
CA PRO A 26 -1.28 10.37 17.57
C PRO A 26 -0.59 9.38 16.64
N GLU A 27 -0.57 8.09 17.01
CA GLU A 27 0.02 7.02 16.19
C GLU A 27 -0.72 6.86 14.86
N ARG A 28 -2.06 6.93 14.88
CA ARG A 28 -2.88 6.87 13.66
C ARG A 28 -2.57 8.02 12.71
N TYR A 29 -2.45 9.23 13.23
CA TYR A 29 -2.11 10.39 12.40
C TYR A 29 -0.68 10.32 11.85
N ALA A 30 0.28 9.85 12.64
CA ALA A 30 1.63 9.57 12.18
C ALA A 30 1.66 8.52 11.06
N ALA A 31 0.90 7.44 11.21
CA ALA A 31 0.75 6.40 10.19
C ALA A 31 0.10 6.95 8.90
N LEU A 32 -0.93 7.78 9.02
CA LEU A 32 -1.59 8.40 7.88
C LEU A 32 -0.64 9.31 7.09
N ARG A 33 0.13 10.15 7.80
CA ARG A 33 1.16 10.99 7.17
C ARG A 33 2.24 10.15 6.48
N ARG A 34 2.65 9.04 7.10
CA ARG A 34 3.62 8.12 6.50
C ARG A 34 3.09 7.43 5.25
N ALA A 35 1.79 7.12 5.21
CA ALA A 35 1.12 6.49 4.07
C ALA A 35 0.72 7.48 2.96
N GLY A 36 0.84 8.80 3.19
CA GLY A 36 0.40 9.83 2.24
C GLY A 36 1.00 9.66 0.84
N TRP A 37 2.28 9.32 0.74
CA TRP A 37 2.94 9.08 -0.55
C TRP A 37 2.45 7.82 -1.26
N SER A 38 2.08 6.77 -0.52
CA SER A 38 1.48 5.55 -1.08
C SER A 38 0.09 5.80 -1.68
N LEU A 39 -0.65 6.79 -1.17
CA LEU A 39 -1.96 7.18 -1.73
C LEU A 39 -1.85 7.86 -3.11
N GLY A 40 -0.65 8.26 -3.53
CA GLY A 40 -0.44 8.77 -4.89
C GLY A 40 -0.65 7.72 -5.99
N LEU A 41 -0.42 6.42 -5.71
CA LEU A 41 -0.67 5.35 -6.69
C LEU A 41 -2.13 5.30 -7.16
N PRO A 42 -3.13 5.13 -6.27
CA PRO A 42 -4.52 5.11 -6.70
C PRO A 42 -4.95 6.44 -7.33
N ALA A 43 -4.39 7.57 -6.90
CA ALA A 43 -4.68 8.87 -7.52
C ALA A 43 -4.20 8.94 -8.97
N ILE A 44 -3.00 8.43 -9.28
CA ILE A 44 -2.47 8.37 -10.65
C ILE A 44 -3.29 7.39 -11.50
N ILE A 45 -3.63 6.22 -10.96
CA ILE A 45 -4.37 5.19 -11.69
C ILE A 45 -5.80 5.67 -11.99
N PHE A 46 -6.57 6.01 -10.95
CA PHE A 46 -7.96 6.44 -11.13
C PHE A 46 -8.05 7.80 -11.79
N GLY A 47 -7.20 8.75 -11.39
CA GLY A 47 -7.15 10.08 -12.01
C GLY A 47 -6.79 9.99 -13.49
N GLY A 48 -5.77 9.20 -13.85
CA GLY A 48 -5.32 9.06 -15.23
C GLY A 48 -6.36 8.40 -16.14
N ILE A 49 -7.02 7.34 -15.64
CA ILE A 49 -8.04 6.59 -16.37
C ILE A 49 -9.32 7.42 -16.50
N TYR A 50 -9.84 7.96 -15.39
CA TYR A 50 -11.13 8.67 -15.41
C TYR A 50 -11.04 10.05 -16.07
N ALA A 51 -9.88 10.71 -16.06
CA ALA A 51 -9.67 11.94 -16.81
C ALA A 51 -9.51 11.70 -18.33
N GLY A 52 -9.49 10.44 -18.79
CA GLY A 52 -9.28 10.10 -20.21
C GLY A 52 -7.86 10.37 -20.71
N THR A 53 -6.92 10.66 -19.81
CA THR A 53 -5.52 10.95 -20.17
C THR A 53 -4.73 9.70 -20.52
N PHE A 54 -5.06 8.55 -19.92
CA PHE A 54 -4.37 7.28 -20.11
C PHE A 54 -5.33 6.10 -20.15
N THR A 55 -5.00 5.10 -20.96
CA THR A 55 -5.64 3.78 -20.91
C THR A 55 -5.19 3.01 -19.65
N PRO A 56 -5.91 1.96 -19.22
CA PRO A 56 -5.52 1.18 -18.04
C PRO A 56 -4.09 0.64 -18.09
N THR A 57 -3.60 0.31 -19.29
CA THR A 57 -2.23 -0.16 -19.52
C THR A 57 -1.18 0.94 -19.35
N GLU A 58 -1.47 2.17 -19.79
CA GLU A 58 -0.57 3.32 -19.63
C GLU A 58 -0.60 3.86 -18.19
N ALA A 59 -1.75 3.81 -17.54
CA ALA A 59 -1.86 4.13 -16.12
C ALA A 59 -1.04 3.17 -15.25
N ALA A 60 -0.98 1.89 -15.62
CA ALA A 60 -0.15 0.90 -14.93
C ALA A 60 1.35 1.21 -15.07
N SER A 61 1.84 1.57 -16.27
CA SER A 61 3.24 1.95 -16.46
C SER A 61 3.59 3.22 -15.69
N GLY A 62 2.72 4.24 -15.69
CA GLY A 62 2.89 5.45 -14.88
C GLY A 62 2.91 5.16 -13.37
N ALA A 63 2.05 4.26 -12.90
CA ALA A 63 2.03 3.83 -11.50
C ALA A 63 3.31 3.09 -11.10
N CYS A 64 3.90 2.27 -11.99
CA CYS A 64 5.19 1.63 -11.74
C CYS A 64 6.33 2.64 -11.60
N VAL A 65 6.38 3.65 -12.47
CA VAL A 65 7.39 4.72 -12.39
C VAL A 65 7.25 5.51 -11.08
N TYR A 66 6.02 5.87 -10.70
CA TYR A 66 5.75 6.55 -9.44
C TYR A 66 6.11 5.68 -8.22
N ALA A 67 5.78 4.39 -8.25
CA ALA A 67 6.13 3.45 -7.18
C ALA A 67 7.65 3.35 -6.99
N LEU A 68 8.41 3.24 -8.09
CA LEU A 68 9.88 3.23 -8.04
C LEU A 68 10.43 4.55 -7.46
N PHE A 69 9.90 5.69 -7.92
CA PHE A 69 10.30 6.99 -7.39
C PHE A 69 10.06 7.10 -5.88
N VAL A 70 8.86 6.75 -5.42
CA VAL A 70 8.48 6.84 -4.00
C VAL A 70 9.31 5.87 -3.14
N GLU A 71 9.50 4.63 -3.59
CA GLU A 71 10.27 3.63 -2.83
C GLU A 71 11.76 3.98 -2.73
N MET A 72 12.36 4.53 -3.78
CA MET A 72 13.78 4.91 -3.77
C MET A 72 14.04 6.23 -3.04
N ILE A 73 13.23 7.26 -3.28
CA ILE A 73 13.54 8.62 -2.84
C ILE A 73 12.85 8.98 -1.52
N VAL A 74 11.58 8.60 -1.37
CA VAL A 74 10.77 8.93 -0.18
C VAL A 74 11.00 7.92 0.93
N TYR A 75 10.77 6.64 0.65
CA TYR A 75 10.94 5.60 1.66
C TYR A 75 12.37 5.09 1.78
N ARG A 76 13.19 5.28 0.73
CA ARG A 76 14.58 4.82 0.66
C ARG A 76 14.73 3.34 1.03
N LYS A 77 13.74 2.53 0.63
CA LYS A 77 13.71 1.09 0.89
C LYS A 77 14.38 0.30 -0.23
N LEU A 78 14.50 0.89 -1.41
CA LEU A 78 15.21 0.32 -2.55
C LEU A 78 16.47 1.14 -2.83
N ASN A 79 17.63 0.48 -2.77
CA ASN A 79 18.90 1.01 -3.28
C ASN A 79 19.25 0.26 -4.56
N PHE A 80 19.84 0.97 -5.53
CA PHE A 80 20.33 0.37 -6.77
C PHE A 80 21.47 -0.66 -6.56
N ALA A 81 21.97 -0.81 -5.33
CA ALA A 81 23.07 -1.72 -4.96
C ALA A 81 22.62 -3.07 -4.36
N GLY A 82 21.30 -3.34 -4.26
CA GLY A 82 20.78 -4.57 -3.63
C GLY A 82 20.34 -4.36 -2.20
#